data_AF-A0A923YN26-F1
#
_entry.id   AF-A0A923YN26-F1
#
_cell.length_a   1.000
_cell.length_b   1.000
_cell.length_c   1.000
_cell.angle_alpha   90.00
_cell.angle_beta   90.00
_cell.angle_gamma   90.00
#
_symmetry.space_group_name_H-M   'P 1'
#
loop_
_entity.id
_entity.type
_entity.pdbx_description
1 polymer ?
#
loop_
_entity_poly.entity_id
_entity_poly.type
_entity_poly.pdbx_seq_one_letter_code
_entity_poly.pdbx_strand_id
1 'polypeptide(L)' 'MEKGGWVYVMANRYRGGMYVGVTADLIRCVHQHRAGTGSSHVADFDKTRLVHNER' A
#
# COMPACT_ATOMS: atom_id res chain seq x y z
N MET A 1 -0.33 -17.22 18.60
CA MET A 1 -0.07 -15.92 17.96
C MET A 1 -1.14 -15.72 16.91
N GLU A 2 -2.08 -14.78 17.09
CA GLU A 2 -2.99 -14.43 16.00
C GLU A 2 -2.16 -13.98 14.81
N LYS A 3 -2.25 -14.70 13.69
CA LYS A 3 -1.72 -14.23 12.41
C LYS A 3 -2.74 -13.23 11.84
N GLY A 4 -2.74 -12.02 12.40
CA GLY A 4 -3.47 -10.89 11.84
C GLY A 4 -2.73 -10.30 10.65
N GLY A 5 -3.45 -9.87 9.63
CA GLY A 5 -2.91 -9.18 8.47
C GLY A 5 -3.89 -8.14 7.97
N TRP A 6 -3.38 -7.12 7.31
CA TRP A 6 -4.15 -6.08 6.67
C TRP A 6 -4.19 -6.32 5.19
N VAL A 7 -5.38 -6.27 4.60
CA VAL A 7 -5.54 -6.00 3.18
C VAL A 7 -5.64 -4.48 3.02
N TYR A 8 -4.91 -3.91 2.05
CA TYR A 8 -4.91 -2.48 1.84
C TYR A 8 -4.91 -2.11 0.36
N VAL A 9 -5.50 -0.95 0.05
CA VAL A 9 -5.56 -0.39 -1.30
C VAL A 9 -4.94 0.99 -1.33
N MET A 10 -4.05 1.19 -2.30
CA MET A 10 -3.35 2.46 -2.54
C MET A 10 -3.58 2.97 -3.96
N ALA A 11 -3.66 4.28 -4.11
CA ALA A 11 -3.88 4.95 -5.39
C ALA A 11 -3.09 6.27 -5.46
N ASN A 12 -2.85 6.77 -6.67
CA ASN A 12 -2.18 8.05 -6.92
C ASN A 12 -3.13 9.14 -7.44
N ARG A 13 -4.19 8.77 -8.16
CA ARG A 13 -5.19 9.70 -8.72
C ARG A 13 -6.58 9.08 -8.79
N TYR A 14 -7.59 9.94 -8.90
CA TYR A 14 -8.98 9.51 -9.11
C TYR A 14 -9.13 8.70 -10.40
N ARG A 15 -9.80 7.55 -10.33
CA ARG A 15 -9.97 6.59 -11.45
C ARG A 15 -8.65 6.13 -12.11
N GLY A 16 -7.53 6.24 -11.39
CA GLY A 16 -6.23 5.72 -11.81
C GLY A 16 -6.01 4.27 -11.38
N GLY A 17 -4.80 3.76 -11.63
CA GLY A 17 -4.40 2.43 -11.20
C GLY A 17 -4.41 2.30 -9.68
N MET A 18 -4.96 1.20 -9.18
CA MET A 18 -4.94 0.83 -7.76
C MET A 18 -3.89 -0.23 -7.50
N TYR A 19 -3.33 -0.25 -6.30
CA TYR A 19 -2.46 -1.31 -5.80
C TYR A 19 -3.11 -1.94 -4.59
N VAL A 20 -3.25 -3.26 -4.62
CA VAL A 20 -3.78 -4.05 -3.50
C VAL A 20 -2.62 -4.84 -2.92
N GLY A 21 -2.46 -4.79 -1.60
CA GLY A 21 -1.40 -5.49 -0.89
C GLY A 21 -1.91 -6.14 0.39
N VAL A 22 -1.12 -7.09 0.90
CA VAL A 22 -1.36 -7.73 2.20
C VAL A 22 -0.10 -7.58 3.06
N THR A 23 -0.26 -7.20 4.33
CA THR A 23 0.88 -7.02 5.25
C THR A 23 0.47 -7.22 6.71
N ALA A 24 1.38 -7.69 7.55
CA ALA A 24 1.18 -7.69 9.00
C ALA A 24 1.35 -6.28 9.61
N ASP A 25 2.04 -5.37 8.92
CA ASP A 25 2.32 -4.00 9.34
C ASP A 25 1.95 -3.01 8.24
N LEU A 26 0.75 -2.44 8.35
CA LEU A 26 0.19 -1.51 7.37
C LEU A 26 0.95 -0.18 7.34
N ILE A 27 1.27 0.37 8.52
CA ILE A 27 1.90 1.68 8.66
C ILE A 27 3.26 1.65 7.97
N ARG A 28 4.08 0.64 8.26
CA ARG A 28 5.40 0.48 7.63
C ARG A 28 5.31 0.39 6.10
N CYS A 29 4.38 -0.41 5.57
CA CYS A 29 4.19 -0.52 4.12
C CYS A 29 3.79 0.81 3.47
N VAL A 30 2.83 1.54 4.07
CA VAL A 30 2.40 2.85 3.54
C VAL A 30 3.56 3.86 3.54
N HIS A 31 4.38 3.87 4.59
CA HIS A 31 5.56 4.73 4.65
C HIS A 31 6.58 4.38 3.56
N GLN A 32 6.89 3.11 3.35
CA GLN A 32 7.80 2.67 2.30
C GLN A 32 7.32 3.07 0.90
N HIS A 33 6.01 2.95 0.66
CA HIS A 33 5.43 3.39 -0.61
C HIS A 33 5.53 4.90 -0.81
N ARG A 34 5.25 5.70 0.23
CA ARG A 34 5.41 7.16 0.17
C ARG A 34 6.85 7.60 -0.06
N ALA A 35 7.81 6.83 0.46
CA ALA A 35 9.24 7.10 0.28
C ALA A 35 9.79 6.60 -1.08
N GLY A 36 8.99 5.87 -1.89
CA GLY A 36 9.47 5.24 -3.12
C GLY A 36 10.45 4.08 -2.88
N THR A 37 10.65 3.67 -1.63
CA THR A 37 11.56 2.57 -1.22
C THR A 37 10.83 1.24 -1.05
N GLY A 38 9.62 1.13 -1.60
CA GLY A 38 8.84 -0.10 -1.66
C GLY A 38 9.34 -1.06 -2.75
N SER A 39 8.46 -1.90 -3.28
CA SER A 39 8.82 -2.74 -4.43
C SER A 39 9.02 -1.91 -5.70
N SER A 40 9.69 -2.48 -6.71
CA SER A 40 9.88 -1.83 -8.02
C SER A 40 8.56 -1.33 -8.63
N HIS A 41 7.49 -2.11 -8.48
CA HIS A 41 6.14 -1.75 -8.94
C HIS A 41 5.56 -0.51 -8.22
N VAL A 42 6.04 -0.18 -7.01
CA VAL A 42 5.58 1.00 -6.27
C VAL A 42 6.27 2.26 -6.77
N ALA A 43 7.57 2.14 -7.06
CA ALA A 43 8.35 3.20 -7.68
C ALA A 43 7.78 3.55 -9.07
N ASP A 44 7.35 2.54 -9.85
CA ASP A 44 6.85 2.75 -11.21
C ASP A 44 5.49 3.47 -11.28
N PHE A 45 4.66 3.40 -10.24
CA PHE A 45 3.28 3.91 -10.29
C PHE A 45 2.95 5.01 -9.28
N ASP A 46 3.90 5.47 -8.47
CA ASP A 46 3.75 6.60 -7.54
C ASP A 46 2.51 6.51 -6.63
N LYS A 47 2.15 5.28 -6.24
CA LYS A 47 0.94 5.01 -5.44
C LYS A 47 1.22 5.32 -3.97
N THR A 48 1.06 6.58 -3.61
CA THR A 48 1.45 7.15 -2.30
C THR A 48 0.28 7.39 -1.33
N ARG A 49 -0.97 7.30 -1.80
CA ARG A 49 -2.15 7.50 -0.95
C ARG A 49 -2.85 6.19 -0.63
N LEU A 50 -2.97 5.90 0.67
CA LEU A 50 -3.84 4.87 1.21
C LEU A 50 -5.30 5.33 1.06
N VAL A 51 -6.13 4.52 0.41
CA VAL A 51 -7.55 4.82 0.19
C VAL A 51 -8.49 3.83 0.86
N HIS A 52 -8.00 2.63 1.21
CA HIS A 52 -8.76 1.62 1.94
C HIS A 52 -7.82 0.69 2.72
N ASN A 53 -8.28 0.21 3.87
CA ASN A 53 -7.65 -0.85 4.64
C ASN A 53 -8.71 -1.64 5.42
N GLU A 54 -8.50 -2.95 5.54
CA GLU A 54 -9.30 -3.87 6.33
C GLU A 54 -8.41 -4.94 6.98
N ARG A 55 -8.84 -5.51 8.10
CA ARG A 55 -8.11 -6.50 8.90
C ARG A 55 -8.88 -7.81 8.98
#